data_AF-A0A3N2RHZ9-F1
#
_entry.id   AF-A0A3N2RHZ9-F1
#
_cell.length_a   1.000
_cell.length_b   1.000
_cell.length_c   1.000
_cell.angle_alpha   90.00
_cell.angle_beta   90.00
_cell.angle_gamma   90.00
#
_symmetry.space_group_name_H-M   'P 1'
#
loop_
_entity.id
_entity.type
_entity.pdbx_description
1 polymer ?
#
loop_
_entity_poly.entity_id
_entity_poly.type
_entity_poly.pdbx_seq_one_letter_code
_entity_poly.pdbx_strand_id
1 'polypeptide(L)'
;PSQDYFADITLNTLDPNHIDVFFPEFAHATPRVQLDLHPTGSVNGNNYAQDLTMLDMCLYDGFNGNGLSYEILLKDEGRTAAGRSNGAFSIYRQGASSTDEGERIDYRVKMYDPESGGQIDVR
;
A
#
# COMPACT_ATOMS: atom_id res chain seq x y z
N PRO A 1 -63.50 -4.26 1.23
CA PRO A 1 -62.49 -3.17 1.29
C PRO A 1 -61.10 -3.73 0.94
N SER A 2 -60.45 -3.17 -0.09
CA SER A 2 -59.02 -3.41 -0.33
C SER A 2 -58.22 -2.65 0.74
N GLN A 3 -57.18 -3.26 1.28
CA GLN A 3 -56.33 -2.67 2.29
C GLN A 3 -54.89 -2.92 1.88
N ASP A 4 -54.15 -1.83 1.67
CA ASP A 4 -52.77 -1.90 1.21
C ASP A 4 -51.85 -2.06 2.44
N TYR A 5 -50.96 -3.04 2.37
CA TYR A 5 -49.96 -3.30 3.39
C TYR A 5 -48.60 -2.93 2.84
N PHE A 6 -47.91 -2.05 3.55
CA PHE A 6 -46.54 -1.65 3.25
C PHE A 6 -45.61 -2.28 4.29
N ALA A 7 -44.54 -2.89 3.81
CA ALA A 7 -43.47 -3.42 4.64
C ALA A 7 -42.13 -2.97 4.05
N ASP A 8 -41.35 -2.26 4.86
CA ASP A 8 -39.97 -1.93 4.54
C ASP A 8 -39.08 -3.05 5.07
N ILE A 9 -38.38 -3.73 4.16
CA ILE A 9 -37.48 -4.84 4.50
C ILE A 9 -36.06 -4.45 4.13
N THR A 10 -35.18 -4.38 5.14
CA THR A 10 -33.74 -4.15 4.96
C THR A 10 -32.98 -5.45 5.19
N LEU A 11 -32.14 -5.85 4.23
CA LEU A 11 -31.24 -6.99 4.35
C LEU A 11 -29.79 -6.49 4.39
N ASN A 12 -29.12 -6.73 5.51
CA ASN A 12 -27.69 -6.46 5.66
C ASN A 12 -26.94 -7.77 5.43
N THR A 13 -26.21 -7.87 4.32
CA THR A 13 -25.46 -9.07 3.95
C THR A 13 -23.97 -8.77 3.97
N LEU A 14 -23.26 -9.35 4.93
CA LEU A 14 -21.81 -9.29 5.06
C LEU A 14 -21.20 -10.60 4.57
N ASP A 15 -20.18 -10.51 3.72
CA ASP A 15 -19.33 -11.62 3.31
C ASP A 15 -17.93 -11.49 3.92
N PRO A 16 -17.72 -12.00 5.15
CA PRO A 16 -16.44 -11.84 5.84
C PRO A 16 -15.29 -12.62 5.18
N ASN A 17 -15.58 -13.56 4.28
CA ASN A 17 -14.55 -14.38 3.64
C ASN A 17 -13.92 -13.69 2.43
N HIS A 18 -14.49 -12.58 1.97
CA HIS A 18 -14.00 -11.84 0.81
C HIS A 18 -13.42 -10.48 1.18
N ILE A 19 -13.24 -10.15 2.47
CA ILE A 19 -12.48 -8.96 2.89
C ILE A 19 -11.04 -9.09 2.40
N ASP A 20 -10.64 -8.25 1.44
CA ASP A 20 -9.38 -8.43 0.72
C ASP A 20 -8.79 -7.12 0.18
N VAL A 21 -7.52 -7.17 -0.16
CA VAL A 21 -6.76 -6.11 -0.83
C VAL A 21 -6.52 -6.53 -2.28
N PHE A 22 -7.21 -5.89 -3.21
CA PHE A 22 -7.13 -6.20 -4.62
C PHE A 22 -6.19 -5.25 -5.36
N PHE A 23 -5.27 -5.81 -6.16
CA PHE A 23 -4.39 -5.05 -7.04
C PHE A 23 -4.80 -5.28 -8.50
N PRO A 24 -5.46 -4.32 -9.17
CA PRO A 24 -6.05 -4.52 -10.49
C PRO A 24 -5.05 -4.98 -11.55
N GLU A 25 -3.82 -4.44 -11.51
CA GLU A 25 -2.75 -4.80 -12.44
C GLU A 25 -2.21 -6.23 -12.21
N PHE A 26 -2.43 -6.79 -11.01
CA PHE A 26 -1.89 -8.08 -10.58
C PHE A 26 -2.98 -9.10 -10.20
N ALA A 27 -4.16 -9.03 -10.82
CA ALA A 27 -5.36 -9.79 -10.44
C ALA A 27 -5.17 -11.30 -10.14
N HIS A 28 -4.14 -11.93 -10.68
CA HIS A 28 -3.82 -13.35 -10.47
C HIS A 28 -2.35 -13.63 -10.08
N ALA A 29 -1.58 -12.60 -9.74
CA ALA A 29 -0.16 -12.72 -9.45
C ALA A 29 0.21 -12.04 -8.13
N THR A 30 1.31 -12.47 -7.51
CA THR A 30 1.89 -11.70 -6.40
C THR A 30 2.40 -10.38 -6.97
N PRO A 31 1.92 -9.22 -6.48
CA PRO A 31 2.33 -7.92 -6.99
C PRO A 31 3.83 -7.72 -6.78
N ARG A 32 4.52 -7.33 -7.85
CA ARG A 32 5.94 -6.96 -7.82
C ARG A 32 6.09 -5.63 -8.52
N VAL A 33 6.52 -4.63 -7.76
CA VAL A 33 6.69 -3.26 -8.23
C VAL A 33 8.16 -2.88 -8.15
N GLN A 34 8.70 -2.35 -9.24
CA GLN A 34 10.04 -1.82 -9.28
C GLN A 34 10.00 -0.35 -8.85
N LEU A 35 10.98 0.11 -8.05
CA LEU A 35 11.07 1.52 -7.66
C LEU A 35 11.49 2.45 -8.80
N ASP A 36 11.80 1.89 -9.97
CA ASP A 36 12.23 2.58 -11.19
C ASP A 36 13.28 3.68 -10.97
N LEU A 37 14.23 3.43 -10.07
CA LEU A 37 15.23 4.42 -9.68
C LEU A 37 16.10 4.83 -10.88
N HIS A 38 16.01 6.09 -11.26
CA HIS A 38 16.87 6.68 -12.27
C HIS A 38 18.05 7.40 -11.60
N PRO A 39 19.31 7.07 -11.95
CA PRO A 39 20.47 7.81 -11.48
C PRO A 39 20.40 9.25 -11.95
N THR A 40 20.60 10.18 -11.02
CA THR A 40 20.70 11.61 -11.30
C THR A 40 22.04 12.14 -10.76
N GLY A 41 22.56 13.18 -11.41
CA GLY A 41 23.85 13.77 -11.07
C GLY A 41 24.95 13.41 -12.06
N SER A 42 26.18 13.83 -11.71
CA SER A 42 27.39 13.61 -12.50
C SER A 42 28.26 12.59 -11.78
N VAL A 43 28.96 11.72 -12.53
CA VAL A 43 29.93 10.74 -11.99
C VAL A 43 30.98 11.35 -11.04
N ASN A 44 31.21 12.67 -11.15
CA ASN A 44 32.14 13.44 -10.32
C ASN A 44 31.45 14.32 -9.24
N GLY A 45 30.16 14.12 -8.96
CA GLY A 45 29.35 14.90 -8.02
C GLY A 45 28.49 14.04 -7.08
N ASN A 46 27.44 14.61 -6.48
CA ASN A 46 26.48 13.86 -5.67
C ASN A 46 25.67 12.91 -6.54
N ASN A 47 26.00 11.62 -6.48
CA ASN A 47 25.24 10.56 -7.13
C ASN A 47 24.04 10.20 -6.26
N TYR A 48 22.83 10.49 -6.71
CA TYR A 48 21.60 10.03 -6.06
C TYR A 48 20.61 9.53 -7.11
N ALA A 49 19.84 8.51 -6.78
CA ALA A 49 18.78 8.00 -7.62
C ALA A 49 17.42 8.26 -6.97
N GLN A 50 16.46 8.70 -7.76
CA GLN A 50 15.12 9.03 -7.29
C GLN A 50 14.12 8.70 -8.39
N ASP A 51 12.99 8.11 -8.01
CA ASP A 51 11.79 8.08 -8.83
C ASP A 51 10.53 7.90 -7.95
N LEU A 52 9.37 7.88 -8.59
CA LEU A 52 8.08 7.58 -8.01
C LEU A 52 7.36 6.51 -8.85
N THR A 53 7.03 5.39 -8.22
CA THR A 53 6.21 4.33 -8.82
C THR A 53 4.89 4.23 -8.09
N MET A 54 3.80 4.09 -8.85
CA MET A 54 2.45 3.96 -8.31
C MET A 54 2.01 2.49 -8.32
N LEU A 55 1.22 2.11 -7.33
CA LEU A 55 0.56 0.81 -7.26
C LEU A 55 -0.92 1.05 -6.94
N ASP A 56 -1.79 0.70 -7.88
CA ASP A 56 -3.23 0.80 -7.70
C ASP A 56 -3.74 -0.35 -6.83
N MET A 57 -4.60 -0.01 -5.88
CA MET A 57 -5.16 -0.93 -4.89
C MET A 57 -6.62 -0.60 -4.61
N CYS A 58 -7.45 -1.63 -4.45
CA CYS A 58 -8.83 -1.52 -4.00
C CYS A 58 -9.01 -2.31 -2.72
N LEU A 59 -9.61 -1.69 -1.71
CA LEU A 59 -9.96 -2.35 -0.46
C LEU A 59 -11.40 -2.83 -0.56
N TYR A 60 -11.62 -4.12 -0.29
CA TYR A 60 -12.95 -4.70 -0.27
C TYR A 60 -13.32 -5.13 1.15
N ASP A 61 -14.46 -4.65 1.64
CA ASP A 61 -14.96 -4.89 3.01
C ASP A 61 -15.92 -6.07 3.14
N GLY A 62 -16.24 -6.75 2.03
CA GLY A 62 -17.27 -7.79 2.04
C GLY A 62 -18.67 -7.27 2.31
N PHE A 63 -18.88 -5.95 2.35
CA PHE A 63 -20.13 -5.31 2.75
C PHE A 63 -20.60 -4.22 1.77
N ASN A 64 -20.12 -4.29 0.52
CA ASN A 64 -20.44 -3.36 -0.55
C ASN A 64 -20.14 -1.90 -0.18
N GLY A 65 -19.04 -1.66 0.53
CA GLY A 65 -18.61 -0.32 0.94
C GLY A 65 -19.41 0.28 2.10
N ASN A 66 -20.19 -0.52 2.84
CA ASN A 66 -20.89 -0.07 4.04
C ASN A 66 -20.04 -0.22 5.32
N GLY A 67 -18.81 -0.71 5.22
CA GLY A 67 -17.84 -0.71 6.32
C GLY A 67 -17.54 0.71 6.81
N LEU A 68 -17.60 0.92 8.11
CA LEU A 68 -17.49 2.25 8.74
C LEU A 68 -16.04 2.75 8.86
N SER A 69 -15.04 1.85 8.85
CA SER A 69 -13.63 2.20 8.90
C SER A 69 -12.73 1.04 8.45
N TYR A 70 -11.53 1.39 7.98
CA TYR A 70 -10.47 0.45 7.64
C TYR A 70 -9.23 0.74 8.48
N GLU A 71 -8.53 -0.31 8.92
CA GLU A 71 -7.20 -0.21 9.50
C GLU A 71 -6.22 -0.91 8.56
N ILE A 72 -5.19 -0.19 8.13
CA ILE A 72 -4.19 -0.70 7.17
C ILE A 72 -2.82 -0.53 7.80
N LEU A 73 -2.06 -1.63 7.80
CA LEU A 73 -0.69 -1.67 8.31
C LEU A 73 0.27 -2.07 7.20
N LEU A 74 1.23 -1.21 6.90
CA LEU A 74 2.30 -1.52 5.95
C LEU A 74 3.57 -1.86 6.73
N LYS A 75 4.22 -2.95 6.34
CA LYS A 75 5.51 -3.38 6.89
C LYS A 75 6.41 -3.85 5.76
N ASP A 76 7.69 -3.52 5.85
CA ASP A 76 8.71 -4.20 5.05
C ASP A 76 9.09 -5.54 5.69
N GLU A 77 10.16 -6.15 5.19
CA GLU A 77 10.66 -7.43 5.67
C GLU A 77 11.14 -7.43 7.14
N GLY A 78 11.10 -6.28 7.84
CA GLY A 78 11.31 -6.20 9.28
C GLY A 78 12.76 -6.37 9.73
N ARG A 79 13.71 -6.34 8.80
CA ARG A 79 15.15 -6.38 9.11
C ARG A 79 15.61 -5.08 9.77
N THR A 80 16.61 -5.19 10.64
CA THR A 80 17.19 -4.03 11.33
C THR A 80 17.87 -3.08 10.35
N ALA A 81 17.36 -1.86 10.25
CA ALA A 81 17.90 -0.80 9.39
C ALA A 81 18.48 0.33 10.24
N ALA A 82 19.70 0.16 10.77
CA ALA A 82 20.35 1.18 11.58
C ALA A 82 20.51 2.48 10.77
N GLY A 83 20.17 3.63 11.37
CA GLY A 83 20.22 4.94 10.72
C GLY A 83 19.06 5.24 9.76
N ARG A 84 18.12 4.30 9.54
CA ARG A 84 16.94 4.56 8.70
C ARG A 84 16.08 5.65 9.31
N SER A 85 15.62 6.56 8.46
CA SER A 85 14.69 7.63 8.88
C SER A 85 13.37 7.04 9.39
N ASN A 86 12.76 7.71 10.37
CA ASN A 86 11.46 7.29 10.89
C ASN A 86 10.38 7.32 9.78
N GLY A 87 9.56 6.27 9.70
CA GLY A 87 8.53 6.09 8.67
C GLY A 87 9.07 5.72 7.27
N ALA A 88 10.38 5.47 7.13
CA ALA A 88 10.93 4.89 5.90
C ALA A 88 10.93 3.36 5.94
N PHE A 89 10.85 2.77 4.75
CA PHE A 89 10.95 1.35 4.47
C PHE A 89 12.30 1.09 3.79
N SER A 90 12.76 -0.17 3.78
CA SER A 90 14.02 -0.53 3.11
C SER A 90 13.86 -1.74 2.21
N ILE A 91 14.49 -1.69 1.04
CA ILE A 91 14.86 -2.87 0.26
C ILE A 91 16.36 -3.10 0.35
N TYR A 92 16.79 -4.36 0.29
CA TYR A 92 18.18 -4.74 0.50
C TYR A 92 18.74 -5.41 -0.75
N ARG A 93 20.04 -5.22 -0.99
CA ARG A 93 20.72 -5.88 -2.09
C ARG A 93 20.62 -7.40 -1.93
N GLN A 94 20.22 -8.08 -3.00
CA GLN A 94 20.12 -9.54 -3.00
C GLN A 94 21.50 -10.16 -2.75
N GLY A 95 21.57 -11.08 -1.78
CA GLY A 95 22.83 -11.72 -1.38
C GLY A 95 23.70 -10.89 -0.44
N ALA A 96 23.24 -9.72 0.02
CA ALA A 96 23.93 -8.96 1.05
C ALA A 96 23.97 -9.73 2.39
N SER A 97 25.13 -9.74 3.03
CA SER A 97 25.33 -10.34 4.35
C SER A 97 24.99 -9.38 5.51
N SER A 98 24.80 -8.08 5.22
CA SER A 98 24.47 -7.06 6.21
C SER A 98 23.26 -6.23 5.79
N THR A 99 22.82 -5.37 6.69
CA THR A 99 21.72 -4.39 6.51
C THR A 99 22.24 -2.96 6.58
N ASP A 100 23.53 -2.79 6.34
CA ASP A 100 24.21 -1.51 6.37
C ASP A 100 23.68 -0.57 5.29
N GLU A 101 23.87 0.73 5.46
CA GLU A 101 23.36 1.76 4.55
C GLU A 101 23.80 1.55 3.10
N GLY A 102 25.04 1.09 2.86
CA GLY A 102 25.54 0.79 1.50
C GLY A 102 24.93 -0.45 0.84
N GLU A 103 24.19 -1.26 1.59
CA GLU A 103 23.60 -2.53 1.15
C GLU A 103 22.07 -2.45 1.02
N ARG A 104 21.49 -1.25 1.17
CA ARG A 104 20.04 -1.04 1.13
C ARG A 104 19.68 0.27 0.47
N ILE A 105 18.41 0.39 0.11
CA ILE A 105 17.78 1.61 -0.37
C ILE A 105 16.58 1.90 0.52
N ASP A 106 16.59 3.06 1.17
CA ASP A 106 15.50 3.52 2.02
C ASP A 106 14.51 4.34 1.17
N TYR A 107 13.22 4.05 1.28
CA TYR A 107 12.16 4.70 0.51
C TYR A 107 10.95 5.04 1.40
N ARG A 108 10.06 5.90 0.90
CA ARG A 108 8.80 6.24 1.56
C ARG A 108 7.62 5.74 0.76
N VAL A 109 6.63 5.24 1.47
CA VAL A 109 5.33 4.92 0.88
C VAL A 109 4.35 6.02 1.27
N LYS A 110 3.50 6.40 0.34
CA LYS A 110 2.34 7.24 0.60
C LYS A 110 1.13 6.56 0.03
N MET A 111 0.01 6.67 0.74
CA MET A 111 -1.28 6.16 0.30
C MET A 111 -2.19 7.33 -0.05
N TYR A 112 -3.02 7.16 -1.07
CA TYR A 112 -4.09 8.13 -1.33
C TYR A 112 -5.30 7.77 -0.48
N ASP A 113 -5.85 8.77 0.20
CA ASP A 113 -7.12 8.68 0.89
C ASP A 113 -8.25 8.57 -0.16
N PRO A 114 -9.02 7.47 -0.20
CA PRO A 114 -10.10 7.31 -1.16
C PRO A 114 -11.27 8.29 -0.94
N GLU A 115 -11.42 8.86 0.26
CA GLU A 115 -12.49 9.80 0.58
C GLU A 115 -12.10 11.25 0.26
N SER A 116 -10.89 11.65 0.66
CA SER A 116 -10.43 13.03 0.51
C SER A 116 -9.56 13.28 -0.73
N GLY A 117 -9.00 12.23 -1.34
CA GLY A 117 -8.00 12.33 -2.41
C GLY A 117 -6.63 12.84 -1.93
N GLY A 118 -6.47 13.09 -0.63
CA GLY A 118 -5.21 13.53 -0.03
C GLY A 118 -4.17 12.42 0.06
N GLN A 119 -2.90 12.79 0.24
CA GLN A 119 -1.84 11.81 0.54
C GLN A 119 -1.71 11.60 2.05
N ILE A 120 -1.65 10.34 2.46
CA ILE A 120 -1.42 9.89 3.83
C ILE A 120 -0.02 9.27 3.90
N ASP A 121 0.79 9.73 4.85
CA ASP A 121 2.05 9.06 5.19
C ASP A 121 1.73 7.77 5.96
N VAL A 122 2.19 6.65 5.43
CA VAL A 122 2.07 5.33 6.07
C VAL A 122 3.31 5.07 6.93
N ARG A 123 3.10 4.53 8.13
CA ARG A 123 4.14 4.35 9.17
C ARG A 123 4.04 2.99 9.82
#